data_AF-A0A4Y2BU84-F1
#
_entry.id   AF-A0A4Y2BU84-F1
#
_cell.length_a   1.000
_cell.length_b   1.000
_cell.length_c   1.000
_cell.angle_alpha   90.00
_cell.angle_beta   90.00
_cell.angle_gamma   90.00
#
_symmetry.space_group_name_H-M   'P 1'
#
loop_
_entity.id
_entity.type
_entity.pdbx_description
1 polymer ?
#
loop_
_entity_poly.entity_id
_entity_poly.type
_entity_poly.pdbx_seq_one_letter_code
_entity_poly.pdbx_strand_id
1 'polypeptide(L)'
;MLLCCPTPPRSPDLTPSDFFLWSYVKDNVYAPPMPTTLQALQERITAAVTDIDGNMLLNVWTELDYLWDVCRVTKDAHIEHL
;
A
#
# COMPACT_ATOMS: atom_id res chain seq x y z
N MET A 1 15.03 -7.20 5.56
CA MET A 1 15.54 -7.72 4.27
C MET A 1 14.49 -8.65 3.65
N LEU A 2 13.37 -8.12 3.14
CA LEU A 2 12.30 -8.96 2.55
C LEU A 2 11.49 -8.25 1.45
N LEU A 3 12.09 -7.40 0.60
CA LEU A 3 11.27 -6.71 -0.43
C LEU A 3 11.98 -6.36 -1.76
N CYS A 4 12.99 -7.13 -2.19
CA CYS A 4 13.57 -6.93 -3.54
C CYS A 4 13.00 -7.83 -4.64
N CYS A 5 11.76 -8.31 -4.47
CA CYS A 5 10.97 -9.21 -5.33
C CYS A 5 11.50 -10.66 -5.41
N PRO A 6 10.61 -11.65 -5.16
CA PRO A 6 9.70 -12.06 -6.22
C PRO A 6 8.24 -12.09 -5.74
N THR A 7 7.36 -11.50 -6.53
CA THR A 7 5.95 -11.89 -6.51
C THR A 7 5.87 -13.40 -6.78
N PRO A 8 5.12 -14.18 -6.00
CA PRO A 8 4.83 -15.57 -6.36
C PRO A 8 3.98 -15.59 -7.64
N PRO A 9 4.03 -16.65 -8.46
CA PRO A 9 3.34 -16.73 -9.76
C PRO A 9 1.81 -16.79 -9.67
N ARG A 10 1.20 -16.40 -8.53
CA ARG A 10 -0.23 -16.53 -8.25
C ARG A 10 -0.84 -15.43 -7.38
N SER A 11 -0.37 -14.18 -7.43
CA SER A 11 -1.25 -13.05 -7.04
C SER A 11 -0.85 -11.74 -7.74
N PRO A 12 -1.84 -10.97 -8.23
CA PRO A 12 -1.66 -9.96 -9.27
C PRO A 12 -1.30 -8.60 -8.67
N ASP A 13 -0.37 -7.90 -9.32
CA ASP A 13 -0.31 -6.44 -9.53
C ASP A 13 -0.67 -5.45 -8.41
N LEU A 14 -0.68 -5.83 -7.13
CA LEU A 14 -0.92 -4.91 -6.02
C LEU A 14 0.41 -4.37 -5.52
N THR A 15 0.65 -3.08 -5.77
CA THR A 15 1.81 -2.38 -5.22
C THR A 15 1.68 -2.30 -3.70
N PRO A 16 2.79 -2.18 -2.95
CA PRO A 16 2.72 -1.99 -1.49
C PRO A 16 1.84 -0.80 -1.06
N SER A 17 1.72 0.21 -1.93
CA SER A 17 0.81 1.35 -1.76
C SER A 17 -0.66 0.92 -1.79
N ASP A 18 -1.04 0.01 -2.71
CA ASP A 18 -2.41 -0.52 -2.78
C ASP A 18 -2.77 -1.32 -1.52
N PHE A 19 -1.81 -2.07 -0.96
CA PHE A 19 -2.03 -2.81 0.28
C PHE A 19 -2.23 -1.88 1.49
N PHE A 20 -1.44 -0.81 1.59
CA PHE A 20 -1.59 0.19 2.63
C PHE A 20 -2.94 0.92 2.51
N LEU A 21 -3.27 1.40 1.32
CA LEU A 21 -4.50 2.13 1.05
C LEU A 21 -5.73 1.25 1.34
N TRP A 22 -5.71 0.01 0.87
CA TRP A 22 -6.79 -0.94 1.11
C TRP A 22 -6.96 -1.26 2.59
N SER A 23 -5.86 -1.45 3.33
CA SER A 23 -5.90 -1.69 4.78
C SER A 23 -6.50 -0.49 5.52
N TYR A 24 -6.07 0.73 5.19
CA TYR A 24 -6.58 1.97 5.78
C TYR A 24 -8.08 2.17 5.56
N VAL A 25 -8.54 1.99 4.32
CA VAL A 25 -9.96 2.13 3.97
C VAL A 25 -10.79 1.08 4.69
N LYS A 26 -10.31 -0.17 4.76
CA LYS A 26 -11.00 -1.25 5.46
C LYS A 26 -11.17 -0.94 6.95
N ASP A 27 -10.12 -0.47 7.61
CA ASP A 27 -10.17 -0.15 9.04
C ASP A 27 -11.15 0.98 9.35
N ASN A 28 -11.24 2.00 8.48
CA ASN A 28 -12.18 3.10 8.62
C ASN A 28 -13.63 2.71 8.30
N VAL A 29 -13.85 1.92 7.26
CA VAL A 29 -15.19 1.51 6.81
C VAL A 29 -15.85 0.58 7.83
N TYR A 30 -15.09 -0.37 8.39
CA TYR A 30 -15.57 -1.36 9.36
C TYR A 30 -15.41 -0.93 10.82
N ALA A 31 -15.02 0.32 11.09
CA ALA A 31 -14.93 0.86 12.44
C ALA A 31 -16.29 0.78 13.17
N PRO A 32 -16.32 0.33 14.45
CA PRO A 32 -17.55 0.32 15.23
C PRO A 32 -18.10 1.74 15.47
N PRO A 33 -19.43 1.93 15.49
CA PRO A 33 -20.48 0.94 15.25
C PRO A 33 -20.56 0.53 13.78
N MET A 34 -20.84 -0.74 13.48
CA MET A 34 -20.92 -1.27 12.11
C MET A 34 -22.01 -0.53 11.30
N PRO A 35 -21.76 -0.17 10.02
CA PRO A 35 -22.80 0.42 9.19
C PRO A 35 -23.90 -0.63 8.93
N THR A 36 -25.15 -0.27 9.23
CA THR A 36 -26.32 -1.16 9.09
C THR A 36 -27.10 -0.93 7.79
N THR A 37 -26.76 0.11 7.03
CA THR A 37 -27.40 0.44 5.75
C THR A 37 -26.35 0.60 4.65
N LEU A 38 -26.75 0.34 3.40
CA LEU A 38 -25.90 0.56 2.23
C LEU A 38 -25.49 2.03 2.08
N GLN A 39 -26.37 2.96 2.45
CA GLN A 39 -26.09 4.38 2.43
C GLN A 39 -24.98 4.73 3.44
N ALA A 40 -25.08 4.26 4.68
CA ALA A 40 -24.04 4.49 5.70
C ALA A 40 -22.69 3.87 5.28
N LEU A 41 -22.72 2.73 4.58
CA LEU A 41 -21.52 2.13 4.02
C LEU A 41 -20.90 3.01 2.92
N GLN A 42 -21.70 3.52 1.98
CA GLN A 42 -21.23 4.43 0.93
C GLN A 42 -20.66 5.72 1.52
N GLU A 43 -21.36 6.33 2.49
CA GLU A 43 -20.91 7.54 3.17
C GLU A 43 -19.56 7.32 3.87
N ARG A 44 -19.36 6.17 4.51
CA ARG A 44 -18.08 5.81 5.15
C ARG A 44 -16.96 5.56 4.16
N ILE A 45 -17.24 4.89 3.04
CA ILE A 45 -16.23 4.69 1.99
C ILE A 45 -15.80 6.06 1.44
N THR A 46 -16.77 6.92 1.12
CA THR A 46 -16.47 8.28 0.66
C THR A 46 -15.67 9.06 1.71
N ALA A 47 -16.09 9.03 2.97
CA ALA A 47 -15.40 9.71 4.07
C ALA A 47 -13.96 9.20 4.24
N ALA A 48 -13.75 7.88 4.24
CA ALA A 48 -12.42 7.26 4.36
C ALA A 48 -11.51 7.64 3.18
N VAL A 49 -12.05 7.70 1.96
CA VAL A 49 -11.30 8.12 0.78
C VAL A 49 -10.98 9.62 0.81
N THR A 50 -11.90 10.46 1.28
CA THR A 50 -11.65 11.91 1.42
C THR A 50 -10.71 12.26 2.56
N ASP A 51 -10.63 11.40 3.58
CA ASP A 51 -9.74 11.56 4.73
C ASP A 51 -8.29 11.18 4.41
N ILE A 52 -8.07 10.39 3.34
CA ILE A 52 -6.72 10.11 2.84
C ILE A 52 -6.11 11.39 2.31
N ASP A 53 -5.28 12.00 3.17
CA ASP A 53 -4.55 13.21 2.84
C ASP A 53 -3.46 12.92 1.79
N GLY A 54 -3.30 13.84 0.82
CA GLY A 54 -2.28 13.71 -0.23
C GLY A 54 -0.86 13.55 0.34
N ASN A 55 -0.60 14.08 1.53
CA ASN A 55 0.68 13.98 2.21
C ASN A 55 0.89 12.57 2.82
N MET A 56 -0.16 11.86 3.24
CA MET A 56 -0.07 10.44 3.62
C MET A 56 0.32 9.57 2.42
N LEU A 57 -0.30 9.83 1.26
CA LEU A 57 0.07 9.13 0.02
C LEU A 57 1.53 9.41 -0.34
N LEU A 58 1.97 10.67 -0.33
CA LEU A 58 3.36 11.04 -0.63
C LEU A 58 4.37 10.36 0.28
N ASN A 59 4.07 10.20 1.57
CA ASN A 59 4.96 9.49 2.50
C ASN A 59 5.08 8.00 2.14
N VAL A 60 3.97 7.34 1.82
CA VAL A 60 3.97 5.92 1.39
C VAL A 60 4.73 5.76 0.07
N TRP A 61 4.55 6.70 -0.87
CA TRP A 61 5.29 6.73 -2.12
C TRP A 61 6.80 6.94 -1.91
N THR A 62 7.18 7.83 -0.99
CA THR A 62 8.59 8.11 -0.68
C THR A 62 9.28 6.90 -0.05
N GLU A 63 8.60 6.21 0.88
CA GLU A 63 9.12 4.99 1.49
C GLU A 63 9.26 3.87 0.45
N LEU A 64 8.29 3.76 -0.46
CA LEU A 64 8.36 2.79 -1.55
C LEU A 64 9.50 3.10 -2.53
N ASP A 65 9.72 4.37 -2.86
CA ASP A 65 10.84 4.81 -3.71
C ASP A 65 12.20 4.53 -3.05
N TYR A 66 12.31 4.78 -1.74
CA TYR A 66 13.48 4.40 -0.95
C TYR A 66 13.73 2.88 -0.98
N LEU A 67 12.69 2.06 -0.78
CA LEU A 67 12.81 0.60 -0.85
C LEU A 67 13.21 0.14 -2.26
N TRP A 68 12.66 0.76 -3.29
CA TRP A 68 13.03 0.47 -4.68
C TRP A 68 14.49 0.84 -4.96
N ASP A 69 14.95 1.99 -4.48
CA ASP A 69 16.34 2.44 -4.62
C ASP A 69 17.31 1.50 -3.90
N VAL A 70 17.02 1.13 -2.64
CA VAL A 70 17.82 0.15 -1.89
C VAL A 70 17.86 -1.19 -2.63
N CYS A 71 16.73 -1.63 -3.19
CA CYS A 71 16.68 -2.86 -3.98
C CYS A 71 17.45 -2.79 -5.29
N ARG A 72 17.50 -1.63 -5.94
CA ARG A 72 18.33 -1.39 -7.11
C ARG A 72 19.82 -1.46 -6.74
N VAL A 73 20.23 -0.75 -5.69
CA VAL A 73 21.63 -0.71 -5.23
C VAL A 73 22.12 -2.09 -4.78
N THR A 74 21.30 -2.84 -4.06
CA THR A 74 21.67 -4.19 -3.60
C THR A 74 21.72 -5.23 -4.72
N LYS A 75 20.93 -5.06 -5.79
CA LYS A 75 21.02 -5.92 -6.99
C LYS A 75 22.26 -5.61 -7.84
N ASP A 76 22.71 -4.36 -7.89
CA ASP A 76 23.92 -3.96 -8.62
C ASP A 76 25.20 -4.29 -7.84
N ALA A 77 25.13 -4.40 -6.51
CA ALA A 77 26.27 -4.80 -5.67
C ALA A 77 26.66 -6.29 -5.78
N HIS A 78 25.87 -7.11 -6.48
CA HIS A 78 26.18 -8.51 -6.81
C HIS A 78 26.68 -8.68 -8.26
N ILE A 79 27.55 -7.79 -8.75
CA ILE A 79 28.42 -8.13 -9.88
C ILE A 79 29.55 -9.00 -9.34
N GLU A 80 29.29 -10.29 -9.24
CA GLU A 80 30.34 -11.29 -9.06
C GLU A 80 31.13 -11.35 -10.37
N HIS A 81 32.35 -10.83 -10.29
CA HIS A 81 33.37 -10.89 -11.31
C HIS A 81 33.62 -12.35 -11.70
N LEU A 82 33.33 -12.72 -12.95
CA LEU A 82 33.86 -13.91 -13.62
C LEU A 82 34.07 -13.60 -15.10
#